data_AF-A0A662RST7-F1
#
_entry.id   AF-A0A662RST7-F1
#
_cell.length_a   1.000
_cell.length_b   1.000
_cell.length_c   1.000
_cell.angle_alpha   90.00
_cell.angle_beta   90.00
_cell.angle_gamma   90.00
#
_symmetry.space_group_name_H-M   'P 1'
#
loop_
_entity.id
_entity.type
_entity.pdbx_description
1 polymer ?
#
loop_
_entity_poly.entity_id
_entity_poly.type
_entity_poly.pdbx_seq_one_letter_code
_entity_poly.pdbx_strand_id
1 'polypeptide(L)'
;MSKLVLLAIAVIAIGIFALPSTVSLFSGQHRWYNISGTGNEIPCIKCHADIYDEYLFTGVHGTLSGGSNSWTIGDEPNEACGACHRTAYEKKQGWTYGSGDGIDSTPGEEAHAASTVACMACHEFNNAYGAPAAGGFSTPFDNSCYVDPVSGLHFNYTNGAHPGGHAAHQGFIEGAINFSRMEDANEACLGCHTHIPVKINWTHARNLEFNATYNASLNLPPTHFDTSDYEANG
;
A
#
# COMPACT_ATOMS: atom_id res chain seq x y z
N MET A 1 -45.69 -15.01 18.37
CA MET A 1 -44.83 -15.39 17.23
C MET A 1 -44.42 -16.85 17.40
N SER A 2 -44.62 -17.72 16.41
CA SER A 2 -44.30 -19.16 16.58
C SER A 2 -42.78 -19.38 16.55
N LYS A 3 -42.29 -20.41 17.24
CA LYS A 3 -40.85 -20.76 17.24
C LYS A 3 -40.32 -21.03 15.83
N LEU A 4 -41.17 -21.54 14.94
CA LEU A 4 -40.88 -21.75 13.52
C LEU A 4 -40.68 -20.42 12.76
N VAL A 5 -41.47 -19.40 13.07
CA VAL A 5 -41.32 -18.06 12.47
C VAL A 5 -40.02 -17.40 12.93
N LEU A 6 -39.65 -17.54 14.20
CA LEU A 6 -38.36 -17.04 14.72
C LEU A 6 -37.16 -17.75 14.08
N LEU A 7 -37.23 -19.07 13.91
CA LEU A 7 -36.18 -19.85 13.26
C LEU A 7 -36.02 -19.44 11.78
N ALA A 8 -37.13 -19.24 11.07
CA ALA A 8 -37.11 -18.80 9.67
C ALA A 8 -36.47 -17.41 9.52
N ILE A 9 -36.81 -16.46 10.40
CA ILE A 9 -36.22 -15.12 10.39
C ILE A 9 -34.71 -15.18 10.67
N ALA A 10 -34.27 -16.02 11.61
CA ALA A 10 -32.84 -16.18 11.92
C ALA A 10 -32.05 -16.76 10.73
N VAL A 11 -32.59 -17.79 10.04
CA VAL A 11 -31.93 -18.39 8.87
C VAL A 11 -31.87 -17.39 7.71
N ILE A 12 -32.94 -16.62 7.47
CA ILE A 12 -32.95 -15.59 6.43
C ILE A 12 -31.95 -14.47 6.75
N ALA A 13 -31.87 -14.02 8.00
CA ALA A 13 -30.93 -12.99 8.41
C ALA A 13 -29.46 -13.43 8.24
N ILE A 14 -29.13 -14.67 8.62
CA ILE A 14 -27.79 -15.26 8.40
C ILE A 14 -27.52 -15.40 6.89
N GLY A 15 -28.51 -15.85 6.12
CA GLY A 15 -28.41 -15.96 4.66
C GLY A 15 -28.12 -14.61 4.00
N ILE A 16 -28.86 -13.55 4.36
CA ILE A 16 -28.65 -12.20 3.81
C ILE A 16 -27.27 -11.64 4.18
N PHE A 17 -26.73 -11.99 5.35
CA PHE A 17 -25.41 -11.52 5.79
C PHE A 17 -24.24 -12.33 5.20
N ALA A 18 -24.40 -13.64 5.04
CA ALA A 18 -23.34 -14.56 4.59
C ALA A 18 -23.34 -14.82 3.06
N LEU A 19 -24.46 -14.62 2.37
CA LEU A 19 -24.52 -14.82 0.92
C LEU A 19 -23.69 -13.79 0.13
N PRO A 20 -23.67 -12.49 0.45
CA PRO A 20 -22.85 -11.53 -0.31
C PRO A 20 -21.35 -11.87 -0.25
N SER A 21 -20.84 -12.27 0.91
CA SER A 21 -19.42 -12.63 1.09
C SER A 21 -19.06 -13.98 0.47
N THR A 22 -19.97 -14.95 0.45
CA THR A 22 -19.74 -16.24 -0.25
C THR A 22 -19.92 -16.11 -1.77
N VAL A 23 -20.86 -15.29 -2.24
CA VAL A 23 -20.99 -14.99 -3.68
C VAL A 23 -19.76 -14.24 -4.16
N SER A 24 -19.19 -13.28 -3.41
CA SER A 24 -17.93 -12.65 -3.81
C SER A 24 -16.77 -13.65 -3.89
N LEU A 25 -16.62 -14.55 -2.90
CA LEU A 25 -15.55 -15.54 -2.91
C LEU A 25 -15.73 -16.59 -4.02
N PHE A 26 -16.96 -17.04 -4.32
CA PHE A 26 -17.24 -18.17 -5.24
C PHE A 26 -17.80 -17.77 -6.62
N SER A 27 -18.28 -16.54 -6.82
CA SER A 27 -18.74 -16.01 -8.11
C SER A 27 -17.54 -15.58 -8.96
N GLY A 28 -16.79 -16.57 -9.44
CA GLY A 28 -15.64 -16.34 -10.30
C GLY A 28 -14.71 -17.55 -10.40
N GLN A 29 -14.75 -18.43 -9.39
CA GLN A 29 -13.85 -19.59 -9.27
C GLN A 29 -13.96 -20.63 -10.40
N HIS A 30 -14.88 -20.47 -11.36
CA HIS A 30 -15.03 -21.40 -12.50
C HIS A 30 -15.36 -20.71 -13.84
N ARG A 31 -15.09 -19.41 -14.00
CA ARG A 31 -15.16 -18.76 -15.32
C ARG A 31 -13.78 -18.31 -15.73
N TRP A 32 -13.19 -19.05 -16.68
CA TRP A 32 -12.04 -18.58 -17.43
C TRP A 32 -12.42 -17.28 -18.12
N TYR A 33 -11.80 -16.17 -17.71
CA TYR A 33 -12.02 -14.89 -18.34
C TYR A 33 -11.14 -14.79 -19.56
N ASN A 34 -11.72 -14.25 -20.63
CA ASN A 34 -11.00 -13.99 -21.85
C ASN A 34 -10.04 -12.82 -21.64
N ILE A 35 -8.83 -13.09 -21.18
CA ILE A 35 -7.74 -12.11 -20.99
C ILE A 35 -7.09 -11.76 -22.33
N SER A 36 -7.88 -11.75 -23.40
CA SER A 36 -7.42 -11.90 -24.77
C SER A 36 -7.53 -10.60 -25.59
N GLY A 37 -7.75 -9.48 -24.88
CA GLY A 37 -7.65 -8.14 -25.45
C GLY A 37 -6.19 -7.72 -25.60
N THR A 38 -5.96 -6.66 -26.37
CA THR A 38 -4.65 -5.99 -26.41
C THR A 38 -4.35 -5.34 -25.07
N GLY A 39 -3.18 -5.62 -24.49
CA GLY A 39 -2.73 -4.97 -23.26
C GLY A 39 -2.98 -5.75 -21.95
N ASN A 40 -3.40 -7.01 -22.02
CA ASN A 40 -3.59 -7.90 -20.86
C ASN A 40 -4.51 -7.31 -19.79
N GLU A 41 -5.81 -7.31 -20.09
CA GLU A 41 -6.88 -6.75 -19.27
C GLU A 41 -7.33 -7.76 -18.19
N ILE A 42 -6.48 -8.03 -17.20
CA ILE A 42 -6.90 -8.79 -16.01
C ILE A 42 -7.99 -7.96 -15.30
N PRO A 43 -9.23 -8.49 -15.15
CA PRO A 43 -10.33 -7.72 -14.57
C PRO A 43 -10.29 -7.77 -13.03
N CYS A 44 -9.25 -7.18 -12.43
CA CYS A 44 -8.93 -7.22 -11.00
C CYS A 44 -10.16 -7.01 -10.10
N ILE A 45 -10.96 -5.98 -10.41
CA ILE A 45 -12.12 -5.54 -9.61
C ILE A 45 -13.25 -6.59 -9.55
N LYS A 46 -13.33 -7.49 -10.53
CA LYS A 46 -14.33 -8.57 -10.48
C LYS A 46 -14.06 -9.57 -9.35
N CYS A 47 -12.79 -9.76 -9.01
CA CYS A 47 -12.36 -10.69 -7.97
C CYS A 47 -12.03 -9.99 -6.65
N HIS A 48 -11.55 -8.74 -6.73
CA HIS A 48 -11.09 -7.93 -5.59
C HIS A 48 -11.94 -6.66 -5.42
N ALA A 49 -13.26 -6.85 -5.34
CA ALA A 49 -14.21 -5.73 -5.25
C ALA A 49 -14.06 -4.93 -3.94
N ASP A 50 -13.72 -5.61 -2.84
CA ASP A 50 -13.40 -5.01 -1.55
C ASP A 50 -12.14 -4.14 -1.62
N ILE A 51 -11.08 -4.63 -2.28
CA ILE A 51 -9.86 -3.85 -2.51
C ILE A 51 -10.13 -2.64 -3.41
N TYR A 52 -11.04 -2.77 -4.37
CA TYR A 52 -11.46 -1.64 -5.19
C TYR A 52 -12.17 -0.56 -4.35
N ASP A 53 -13.03 -0.94 -3.42
CA ASP A 53 -13.65 0.00 -2.50
C ASP A 53 -12.60 0.72 -1.62
N GLU A 54 -11.56 0.01 -1.17
CA GLU A 54 -10.42 0.62 -0.46
C GLU A 54 -9.63 1.60 -1.34
N TYR A 55 -9.38 1.24 -2.60
CA TYR A 55 -8.73 2.13 -3.57
C TYR A 55 -9.53 3.44 -3.74
N LEU A 56 -10.85 3.32 -3.93
CA LEU A 56 -11.76 4.46 -4.07
C LEU A 56 -11.77 5.36 -2.83
N PHE A 57 -11.58 4.80 -1.64
CA PHE A 57 -11.61 5.55 -0.38
C PHE A 57 -10.43 6.53 -0.25
N THR A 58 -9.25 6.16 -0.73
CA THR A 58 -8.06 7.00 -0.60
C THR A 58 -8.09 8.21 -1.54
N GLY A 59 -8.61 8.02 -2.75
CA GLY A 59 -8.52 8.97 -3.86
C GLY A 59 -7.13 9.14 -4.44
N VAL A 60 -6.09 8.57 -3.82
CA VAL A 60 -4.68 8.76 -4.19
C VAL A 60 -4.31 7.89 -5.40
N HIS A 61 -3.25 8.28 -6.12
CA HIS A 61 -2.85 7.65 -7.39
C HIS A 61 -3.92 7.70 -8.49
N GLY A 62 -4.83 8.68 -8.46
CA GLY A 62 -5.90 8.85 -9.46
C GLY A 62 -5.39 8.96 -10.90
N THR A 63 -4.20 9.54 -11.12
CA THR A 63 -3.56 9.61 -12.43
C THR A 63 -3.24 8.25 -13.04
N LEU A 64 -3.08 7.19 -12.24
CA LEU A 64 -2.85 5.83 -12.75
C LEU A 64 -4.11 5.20 -13.36
N SER A 65 -5.28 5.78 -13.08
CA SER A 65 -6.58 5.36 -13.62
C SER A 65 -7.13 6.34 -14.67
N GLY A 66 -6.28 7.19 -15.25
CA GLY A 66 -6.68 8.22 -16.21
C GLY A 66 -7.23 9.51 -15.57
N GLY A 67 -7.08 9.66 -14.25
CA GLY A 67 -7.49 10.86 -13.52
C GLY A 67 -6.69 12.12 -13.88
N SER A 68 -7.31 13.29 -13.79
CA SER A 68 -6.66 14.57 -14.11
C SER A 68 -5.56 14.98 -13.12
N ASN A 69 -5.56 14.41 -11.92
CA ASN A 69 -4.59 14.65 -10.86
C ASN A 69 -4.56 13.45 -9.91
N SER A 70 -3.59 13.42 -9.00
CA SER A 70 -3.37 12.27 -8.12
C SER A 70 -4.53 11.98 -7.17
N TRP A 71 -5.44 12.94 -6.94
CA TRP A 71 -6.54 12.85 -5.96
C TRP A 71 -7.91 12.61 -6.62
N THR A 72 -7.96 12.53 -7.95
CA THR A 72 -9.18 12.30 -8.72
C THR A 72 -9.02 10.99 -9.46
N ILE A 73 -9.78 9.97 -9.07
CA ILE A 73 -9.80 8.68 -9.77
C ILE A 73 -10.49 8.85 -11.12
N GLY A 74 -9.91 8.25 -12.16
CA GLY A 74 -10.46 8.23 -13.51
C GLY A 74 -11.23 6.93 -13.79
N ASP A 75 -11.47 6.67 -15.07
CA ASP A 75 -12.39 5.60 -15.50
C ASP A 75 -11.68 4.26 -15.78
N GLU A 76 -10.37 4.17 -15.55
CA GLU A 76 -9.53 2.99 -15.87
C GLU A 76 -8.88 2.35 -14.61
N PRO A 77 -9.65 1.94 -13.59
CA PRO A 77 -9.09 1.47 -12.32
C PRO A 77 -8.31 0.14 -12.43
N ASN A 78 -8.63 -0.75 -13.38
CA ASN A 78 -7.83 -1.97 -13.58
C ASN A 78 -6.42 -1.65 -14.12
N GLU A 79 -6.27 -0.57 -14.91
CA GLU A 79 -4.96 -0.10 -15.34
C GLU A 79 -4.15 0.41 -14.16
N ALA A 80 -4.79 1.13 -13.23
CA ALA A 80 -4.14 1.54 -11.98
C ALA A 80 -3.69 0.35 -11.14
N CYS A 81 -4.52 -0.69 -11.01
CA CYS A 81 -4.12 -1.93 -10.34
C CYS A 81 -2.88 -2.56 -11.02
N GLY A 82 -2.87 -2.65 -12.35
CA GLY A 82 -1.74 -3.19 -13.10
C GLY A 82 -0.47 -2.34 -12.98
N ALA A 83 -0.61 -1.01 -12.96
CA ALA A 83 0.49 -0.07 -12.82
C ALA A 83 1.28 -0.30 -11.51
N CYS A 84 0.57 -0.57 -10.41
CA CYS A 84 1.20 -0.84 -9.12
C CYS A 84 1.62 -2.31 -8.96
N HIS A 85 0.70 -3.25 -9.21
CA HIS A 85 0.89 -4.65 -8.85
C HIS A 85 1.67 -5.47 -9.89
N ARG A 86 2.03 -4.87 -11.03
CA ARG A 86 2.68 -5.56 -12.15
C ARG A 86 3.77 -4.72 -12.80
N THR A 87 3.39 -3.60 -13.41
CA THR A 87 4.28 -2.77 -14.25
C THR A 87 5.56 -2.36 -13.53
N ALA A 88 5.46 -2.07 -12.24
CA ALA A 88 6.61 -1.77 -11.39
C ALA A 88 7.68 -2.87 -11.43
N TYR A 89 7.29 -4.13 -11.30
CA TYR A 89 8.21 -5.27 -11.22
C TYR A 89 8.52 -5.93 -12.56
N GLU A 90 7.56 -5.91 -13.50
CA GLU A 90 7.83 -6.29 -14.90
C GLU A 90 9.01 -5.49 -15.44
N LYS A 91 9.04 -4.18 -15.18
CA LYS A 91 10.13 -3.34 -15.67
C LYS A 91 11.36 -3.32 -14.78
N LYS A 92 11.23 -3.54 -13.46
CA LYS A 92 12.34 -3.53 -12.51
C LYS A 92 13.13 -4.83 -12.45
N GLN A 93 12.46 -5.97 -12.49
CA GLN A 93 13.09 -7.30 -12.42
C GLN A 93 12.90 -8.16 -13.68
N GLY A 94 12.04 -7.75 -14.62
CA GLY A 94 11.65 -8.63 -15.71
C GLY A 94 10.69 -9.73 -15.27
N TRP A 95 9.97 -9.53 -14.15
CA TRP A 95 9.00 -10.52 -13.67
C TRP A 95 7.93 -10.79 -14.72
N THR A 96 7.58 -12.06 -14.84
CA THR A 96 6.55 -12.55 -15.75
C THR A 96 5.29 -12.82 -14.95
N TYR A 97 4.26 -12.03 -15.21
CA TYR A 97 2.91 -12.25 -14.68
C TYR A 97 2.07 -13.03 -15.68
N GLY A 98 1.04 -13.71 -15.16
CA GLY A 98 0.01 -14.31 -15.98
C GLY A 98 -0.54 -13.30 -16.99
N SER A 99 -0.51 -13.65 -18.26
CA SER A 99 -0.98 -12.78 -19.34
C SER A 99 -1.62 -13.57 -20.47
N GLY A 100 -2.44 -12.90 -21.27
CA GLY A 100 -2.94 -13.41 -22.53
C GLY A 100 -3.19 -12.26 -23.50
N ASP A 101 -3.36 -12.59 -24.78
CA ASP A 101 -3.45 -11.58 -25.85
C ASP A 101 -4.45 -11.90 -26.97
N GLY A 102 -5.27 -12.94 -26.83
CA GLY A 102 -6.18 -13.36 -27.91
C GLY A 102 -5.85 -14.72 -28.47
N ILE A 103 -4.56 -15.03 -28.48
CA ILE A 103 -3.99 -16.08 -29.30
C ILE A 103 -3.25 -17.06 -28.39
N ASP A 104 -2.47 -16.52 -27.45
CA ASP A 104 -1.68 -17.31 -26.52
C ASP A 104 -1.87 -16.82 -25.09
N SER A 105 -1.44 -17.65 -24.14
CA SER A 105 -1.40 -17.33 -22.72
C SER A 105 0.00 -17.59 -22.18
N THR A 106 0.56 -16.61 -21.47
CA THR A 106 1.81 -16.79 -20.73
C THR A 106 1.48 -17.08 -19.27
N PRO A 107 1.87 -18.24 -18.72
CA PRO A 107 1.76 -18.47 -17.29
C PRO A 107 2.71 -17.51 -16.55
N GLY A 108 2.27 -16.97 -15.41
CA GLY A 108 3.14 -16.18 -14.55
C GLY A 108 4.17 -17.08 -13.86
N GLU A 109 5.40 -16.60 -13.74
CA GLU A 109 6.50 -17.30 -13.08
C GLU A 109 6.65 -16.86 -11.63
N GLU A 110 6.71 -15.54 -11.38
CA GLU A 110 6.85 -14.98 -10.04
C GLU A 110 5.50 -14.79 -9.33
N ALA A 111 4.43 -14.51 -10.09
CA ALA A 111 3.09 -14.37 -9.52
C ALA A 111 1.97 -14.69 -10.53
N HIS A 112 0.83 -15.19 -10.02
CA HIS A 112 -0.32 -15.57 -10.84
C HIS A 112 -0.90 -14.40 -11.67
N ALA A 113 -1.01 -13.22 -11.07
CA ALA A 113 -1.60 -12.04 -11.73
C ALA A 113 -1.11 -10.70 -11.16
N ALA A 114 -0.74 -10.66 -9.88
CA ALA A 114 -0.38 -9.45 -9.16
C ALA A 114 0.55 -9.81 -7.99
N SER A 115 1.40 -8.87 -7.58
CA SER A 115 2.29 -8.98 -6.42
C SER A 115 2.01 -7.86 -5.42
N THR A 116 2.53 -8.00 -4.20
CA THR A 116 2.67 -6.86 -3.27
C THR A 116 3.60 -5.81 -3.88
N VAL A 117 3.43 -4.54 -3.52
CA VAL A 117 4.18 -3.42 -4.12
C VAL A 117 4.92 -2.61 -3.06
N ALA A 118 6.20 -2.34 -3.31
CA ALA A 118 7.02 -1.39 -2.57
C ALA A 118 6.69 0.03 -3.04
N CYS A 119 6.41 0.95 -2.12
CA CYS A 119 6.17 2.36 -2.44
C CYS A 119 7.30 2.95 -3.29
N MET A 120 8.53 2.54 -2.99
CA MET A 120 9.74 3.01 -3.66
C MET A 120 9.87 2.56 -5.12
N ALA A 121 9.07 1.60 -5.60
CA ALA A 121 9.09 1.22 -7.01
C ALA A 121 8.68 2.38 -7.94
N CYS A 122 7.86 3.31 -7.44
CA CYS A 122 7.47 4.52 -8.14
C CYS A 122 8.10 5.79 -7.53
N HIS A 123 8.42 5.74 -6.23
CA HIS A 123 8.94 6.87 -5.47
C HIS A 123 10.46 6.85 -5.26
N GLU A 124 11.19 6.04 -6.02
CA GLU A 124 12.65 6.17 -6.09
C GLU A 124 13.08 7.36 -6.94
N PHE A 125 14.24 7.93 -6.64
CA PHE A 125 14.71 9.17 -7.30
C PHE A 125 15.10 9.00 -8.76
N ASN A 126 15.57 7.82 -9.15
CA ASN A 126 16.16 7.62 -10.47
C ASN A 126 15.18 7.02 -11.47
N ASN A 127 14.00 6.57 -11.01
CA ASN A 127 13.06 5.77 -11.79
C ASN A 127 13.79 4.80 -12.74
N ALA A 128 14.80 4.11 -12.23
CA ALA A 128 15.84 3.49 -13.05
C ALA A 128 15.29 2.39 -13.99
N TYR A 129 14.03 2.03 -13.81
CA TYR A 129 13.35 0.92 -14.44
C TYR A 129 12.05 1.33 -15.15
N GLY A 130 11.72 2.63 -15.26
CA GLY A 130 10.60 3.09 -16.09
C GLY A 130 9.20 2.72 -15.58
N ALA A 131 9.06 2.46 -14.27
CA ALA A 131 7.76 2.49 -13.59
C ALA A 131 7.16 3.92 -13.67
N PRO A 132 5.86 4.11 -13.39
CA PRO A 132 5.29 5.45 -13.28
C PRO A 132 6.04 6.25 -12.20
N ALA A 133 6.75 7.31 -12.59
CA ALA A 133 7.51 8.11 -11.65
C ALA A 133 6.57 8.96 -10.78
N ALA A 134 6.70 8.84 -9.47
CA ALA A 134 5.86 9.56 -8.49
C ALA A 134 6.65 10.59 -7.66
N GLY A 135 7.88 10.91 -8.08
CA GLY A 135 8.78 11.82 -7.40
C GLY A 135 9.48 11.14 -6.22
N GLY A 136 10.79 11.35 -6.12
CA GLY A 136 11.61 10.74 -5.07
C GLY A 136 11.25 11.22 -3.67
N PHE A 137 11.21 10.31 -2.70
CA PHE A 137 11.20 10.72 -1.29
C PHE A 137 12.60 11.15 -0.89
N SER A 138 12.79 12.43 -0.56
CA SER A 138 14.06 12.97 -0.06
C SER A 138 14.35 12.43 1.34
N THR A 139 14.83 11.19 1.43
CA THR A 139 15.23 10.57 2.69
C THR A 139 16.76 10.59 2.81
N PRO A 140 17.31 10.88 4.00
CA PRO A 140 18.73 10.73 4.30
C PRO A 140 19.27 9.35 3.91
N PHE A 141 20.47 9.35 3.33
CA PHE A 141 21.34 8.20 3.04
C PHE A 141 21.29 7.57 1.65
N ASP A 142 22.51 7.22 1.25
CA ASP A 142 22.88 6.25 0.23
C ASP A 142 22.54 4.83 0.72
N ASN A 143 21.25 4.58 0.99
CA ASN A 143 20.76 3.21 1.10
C ASN A 143 20.66 2.55 -0.29
N SER A 144 21.35 3.10 -1.30
CA SER A 144 21.46 2.49 -2.62
C SER A 144 22.25 1.17 -2.62
N CYS A 145 22.55 0.66 -1.42
CA CYS A 145 23.15 -0.64 -1.19
C CYS A 145 22.22 -1.60 -0.44
N TYR A 146 21.03 -1.16 -0.03
CA TYR A 146 20.08 -2.02 0.66
C TYR A 146 19.24 -2.83 -0.33
N VAL A 147 19.12 -4.11 -0.04
CA VAL A 147 18.30 -5.06 -0.79
C VAL A 147 17.12 -5.46 0.10
N ASP A 148 15.91 -5.07 -0.28
CA ASP A 148 14.65 -5.45 0.36
C ASP A 148 14.64 -6.97 0.62
N PRO A 149 14.53 -7.42 1.88
CA PRO A 149 14.60 -8.82 2.22
C PRO A 149 13.40 -9.63 1.72
N VAL A 150 12.29 -8.97 1.36
CA VAL A 150 11.08 -9.64 0.86
C VAL A 150 11.14 -9.87 -0.65
N SER A 151 11.37 -8.81 -1.44
CA SER A 151 11.39 -8.88 -2.91
C SER A 151 12.78 -9.08 -3.52
N GLY A 152 13.85 -8.91 -2.73
CA GLY A 152 15.23 -8.94 -3.22
C GLY A 152 15.62 -7.70 -4.03
N LEU A 153 14.85 -6.60 -3.93
CA LEU A 153 15.03 -5.41 -4.73
C LEU A 153 15.83 -4.33 -4.04
N HIS A 154 16.51 -3.55 -4.87
CA HIS A 154 17.22 -2.38 -4.42
C HIS A 154 16.58 -1.12 -5.03
N PHE A 155 16.17 -0.18 -4.19
CA PHE A 155 15.54 1.10 -4.55
C PHE A 155 16.42 2.29 -4.19
N ASN A 156 16.43 3.33 -5.03
CA ASN A 156 17.22 4.53 -4.79
C ASN A 156 16.45 5.59 -4.01
N TYR A 157 16.86 5.85 -2.77
CA TYR A 157 16.22 6.87 -1.94
C TYR A 157 16.92 8.24 -1.98
N THR A 158 18.06 8.37 -2.66
CA THR A 158 18.76 9.65 -2.84
C THR A 158 19.31 9.78 -4.27
N ASN A 159 19.68 11.01 -4.64
CA ASN A 159 20.49 11.28 -5.82
C ASN A 159 21.42 12.49 -5.59
N GLY A 160 22.22 12.86 -6.58
CA GLY A 160 23.17 13.96 -6.46
C GLY A 160 22.57 15.34 -6.16
N ALA A 161 21.29 15.57 -6.50
CA ALA A 161 20.57 16.82 -6.19
C ALA A 161 19.80 16.76 -4.86
N HIS A 162 19.50 15.55 -4.38
CA HIS A 162 18.75 15.27 -3.16
C HIS A 162 19.55 14.27 -2.30
N PRO A 163 20.65 14.72 -1.68
CA PRO A 163 21.55 13.83 -0.91
C PRO A 163 20.96 13.38 0.43
N GLY A 164 19.81 13.94 0.84
CA GLY A 164 19.19 13.71 2.14
C GLY A 164 19.98 14.32 3.32
N GLY A 165 19.69 13.90 4.57
CA GLY A 165 20.49 14.23 5.76
C GLY A 165 19.75 14.67 7.04
N HIS A 166 18.49 15.14 6.94
CA HIS A 166 17.75 15.73 8.07
C HIS A 166 16.26 15.36 8.17
N ALA A 167 15.80 14.26 7.55
CA ALA A 167 14.40 13.87 7.69
C ALA A 167 14.12 13.21 9.05
N ALA A 168 13.05 13.65 9.71
CA ALA A 168 12.62 13.12 11.01
C ALA A 168 12.28 11.61 10.99
N HIS A 169 12.04 11.04 9.81
CA HIS A 169 11.57 9.66 9.64
C HIS A 169 12.70 8.64 9.40
N GLN A 170 13.97 9.06 9.45
CA GLN A 170 15.09 8.23 9.00
C GLN A 170 15.19 6.89 9.71
N GLY A 171 15.28 6.89 11.04
CA GLY A 171 15.42 5.64 11.80
C GLY A 171 14.21 4.71 11.64
N PHE A 172 13.02 5.26 11.33
CA PHE A 172 11.84 4.44 11.06
C PHE A 172 11.93 3.76 9.69
N ILE A 173 12.36 4.48 8.66
CA ILE A 173 12.59 3.91 7.33
C ILE A 173 13.65 2.80 7.40
N GLU A 174 14.79 3.06 8.04
CA GLU A 174 15.87 2.06 8.19
C GLU A 174 15.41 0.79 8.93
N GLY A 175 14.59 0.96 9.96
CA GLY A 175 13.99 -0.16 10.68
C GLY A 175 12.99 -0.94 9.84
N ALA A 176 12.13 -0.24 9.10
CA ALA A 176 11.10 -0.85 8.24
C ALA A 176 11.71 -1.65 7.10
N ILE A 177 12.71 -1.09 6.42
CA ILE A 177 13.46 -1.74 5.34
C ILE A 177 14.03 -3.11 5.78
N ASN A 178 14.48 -3.23 7.03
CA ASN A 178 15.00 -4.47 7.60
C ASN A 178 13.95 -5.43 8.15
N PHE A 179 12.68 -5.03 8.10
CA PHE A 179 11.59 -5.79 8.67
C PHE A 179 10.83 -6.53 7.57
N SER A 180 10.96 -7.85 7.54
CA SER A 180 10.46 -8.70 6.46
C SER A 180 8.93 -8.88 6.44
N ARG A 181 8.15 -7.96 7.03
CA ARG A 181 6.68 -8.10 7.11
C ARG A 181 6.00 -7.48 5.89
N MET A 182 6.57 -6.45 5.31
CA MET A 182 6.19 -5.86 4.03
C MET A 182 7.46 -5.63 3.20
N GLU A 183 7.25 -5.39 1.91
CA GLU A 183 8.36 -5.07 1.02
C GLU A 183 8.92 -3.67 1.33
N ASP A 184 10.23 -3.59 1.48
CA ASP A 184 10.99 -2.35 1.61
C ASP A 184 10.50 -1.45 2.76
N ALA A 185 10.60 -0.12 2.65
CA ALA A 185 10.15 0.80 3.71
C ALA A 185 8.61 0.93 3.87
N ASN A 186 7.81 -0.01 3.35
CA ASN A 186 6.35 0.12 3.31
C ASN A 186 5.73 0.35 4.68
N GLU A 187 6.21 -0.30 5.75
CA GLU A 187 5.70 -0.06 7.10
C GLU A 187 5.91 1.38 7.57
N ALA A 188 7.05 1.98 7.22
CA ALA A 188 7.34 3.36 7.56
C ALA A 188 6.40 4.32 6.83
N CYS A 189 6.16 4.06 5.53
CA CYS A 189 5.25 4.84 4.71
C CYS A 189 3.81 4.72 5.23
N LEU A 190 3.31 3.50 5.40
CA LEU A 190 1.94 3.24 5.83
C LEU A 190 1.68 3.69 7.27
N GLY A 191 2.68 3.64 8.15
CA GLY A 191 2.55 4.11 9.53
C GLY A 191 2.13 5.58 9.65
N CYS A 192 2.44 6.41 8.64
CA CYS A 192 2.15 7.84 8.64
C CYS A 192 1.26 8.32 7.49
N HIS A 193 1.26 7.63 6.34
CA HIS A 193 0.58 8.05 5.12
C HIS A 193 -0.73 7.31 4.82
N THR A 194 -1.21 6.45 5.72
CA THR A 194 -2.55 5.87 5.57
C THR A 194 -3.62 6.93 5.83
N HIS A 195 -4.70 6.90 5.04
CA HIS A 195 -5.91 7.69 5.34
C HIS A 195 -6.57 7.27 6.66
N ILE A 196 -6.28 6.06 7.14
CA ILE A 196 -6.79 5.54 8.42
C ILE A 196 -5.97 6.16 9.56
N PRO A 197 -6.60 6.91 10.48
CA PRO A 197 -5.90 7.46 11.64
C PRO A 197 -5.42 6.33 12.55
N VAL A 198 -4.11 6.27 12.79
CA VAL A 198 -3.53 5.31 13.73
C VAL A 198 -3.70 5.84 15.15
N LYS A 199 -4.48 5.13 15.98
CA LYS A 199 -4.54 5.37 17.43
C LYS A 199 -3.53 4.47 18.14
N ILE A 200 -2.40 5.05 18.53
CA ILE A 200 -1.40 4.34 19.32
C ILE A 200 -1.70 4.56 20.81
N ASN A 201 -1.99 3.49 21.54
CA ASN A 201 -2.22 3.55 22.98
C ASN A 201 -1.06 2.89 23.72
N TRP A 202 -0.22 3.72 24.33
CA TRP A 202 0.89 3.25 25.16
C TRP A 202 0.39 2.97 26.56
N THR A 203 0.38 1.71 26.96
CA THR A 203 0.09 1.32 28.35
C THR A 203 1.41 1.00 29.02
N HIS A 204 1.80 1.80 30.01
CA HIS A 204 3.07 1.63 30.71
C HIS A 204 2.79 1.33 32.20
N ALA A 205 3.64 0.51 32.84
CA ALA A 205 3.46 0.08 34.24
C ALA A 205 4.17 0.96 35.28
N ARG A 206 4.86 2.02 34.85
CA ARG A 206 5.82 2.84 35.63
C ARG A 206 5.80 4.29 35.17
N ASN A 207 5.49 5.28 36.02
CA ASN A 207 5.38 6.70 35.64
C ASN A 207 6.33 7.12 34.50
N LEU A 208 5.75 7.55 33.37
CA LEU A 208 6.46 8.29 32.35
C LEU A 208 6.51 9.75 32.81
N GLU A 209 7.62 10.16 33.41
CA GLU A 209 7.85 11.55 33.80
C GLU A 209 8.66 12.24 32.71
N PHE A 210 8.09 13.29 32.12
CA PHE A 210 8.75 14.12 31.13
C PHE A 210 8.68 15.59 31.55
N ASN A 211 9.77 16.31 31.36
CA ASN A 211 9.79 17.76 31.47
C ASN A 211 9.29 18.34 30.14
N ALA A 212 8.00 18.67 30.07
CA ALA A 212 7.43 19.36 28.93
C ALA A 212 7.56 20.88 29.12
N THR A 213 8.16 21.56 28.15
CA THR A 213 8.19 23.04 28.13
C THR A 213 7.19 23.55 27.11
N TYR A 214 6.31 24.47 27.53
CA TYR A 214 5.36 25.11 26.62
C TYR A 214 6.08 26.08 25.68
N ASN A 215 5.96 25.84 24.38
CA ASN A 215 6.53 26.72 23.37
C ASN A 215 5.45 27.67 22.81
N ALA A 216 5.32 28.83 23.44
CA ALA A 216 4.33 29.85 23.06
C ALA A 216 4.56 30.46 21.66
N SER A 217 5.71 30.18 21.04
CA SER A 217 6.09 30.68 19.71
C SER A 217 5.42 29.90 18.57
N LEU A 218 4.98 28.67 18.82
CA LEU A 218 4.35 27.79 17.84
C LEU A 218 2.83 27.94 17.90
N ASN A 219 2.30 28.88 17.11
CA ASN A 219 0.88 29.25 17.08
C ASN A 219 0.06 28.32 16.15
N LEU A 220 0.17 27.00 16.35
CA LEU A 220 -0.52 25.97 15.56
C LEU A 220 -1.42 25.12 16.48
N PRO A 221 -2.70 24.88 16.13
CA PRO A 221 -3.52 23.89 16.81
C PRO A 221 -3.16 22.46 16.35
N PRO A 222 -3.10 21.45 17.26
CA PRO A 222 -3.26 21.52 18.72
C PRO A 222 -1.96 21.93 19.46
N THR A 223 -2.08 22.36 20.72
CA THR A 223 -0.97 22.83 21.56
C THR A 223 0.24 21.89 21.53
N HIS A 224 1.37 22.38 21.03
CA HIS A 224 2.61 21.63 20.91
C HIS A 224 3.47 21.80 22.18
N PHE A 225 4.10 20.71 22.61
CA PHE A 225 5.04 20.66 23.73
C PHE A 225 6.38 20.12 23.23
N ASP A 226 7.48 20.78 23.60
CA ASP A 226 8.82 20.24 23.38
C ASP A 226 9.16 19.31 24.55
N THR A 227 9.64 18.10 24.23
CA THR A 227 10.09 17.10 25.21
C THR A 227 11.58 16.85 25.01
N SER A 228 12.36 17.00 26.07
CA SER A 228 13.80 16.72 26.11
C SER A 228 14.15 15.94 27.38
N ASP A 229 15.39 15.42 27.44
CA ASP A 229 15.99 14.81 28.64
C ASP A 229 15.28 13.54 29.13
N TYR A 230 15.15 12.55 28.24
CA TYR A 230 14.67 11.22 28.59
C TYR A 230 15.67 10.49 29.48
N GLU A 231 15.31 10.25 30.74
CA GLU A 231 16.06 9.35 31.62
C GLU A 231 15.31 8.02 31.79
N ALA A 232 16.06 6.91 31.80
CA ALA A 232 15.51 5.60 32.10
C ALA A 232 15.21 5.52 33.61
N ASN A 233 13.95 5.69 34.00
CA ASN A 233 13.51 5.43 35.37
C ASN A 233 13.06 3.96 35.51
N GLY A 234 13.81 3.19 36.31
CA GLY A 234 13.53 1.79 36.68
C GLY A 234 13.09 1.65 38.13
#